data_AF-A0A7L4JCZ4-F1
#
_entry.id   AF-A0A7L4JCZ4-F1
#
_cell.length_a   1.000
_cell.length_b   1.000
_cell.length_c   1.000
_cell.angle_alpha   90.00
_cell.angle_beta   90.00
_cell.angle_gamma   90.00
#
_symmetry.space_group_name_H-M   'P 1'
#
loop_
_entity.id
_entity.type
_entity.pdbx_description
1 polymer ?
#
loop_
_entity_poly.entity_id
_entity_poly.type
_entity_poly.pdbx_seq_one_letter_code
_entity_poly.pdbx_strand_id
1 'polypeptide(L)'
;DEATDPSISEENWECIQRFCDQVNADVEGPLSALRLLAHKIQSPQEGEALHALTVLETCVNNCGDRFHSEMAKFRFLNELIKVLSPKYYGIWSSEKVKSRVTEVIFSWTVWFPQEVKIQDAYQMLKKQGIVKEDPKLPEDKILPPPSPRPQNSIFDTDEEKSKLLAKLLKSSHPEDLQAANRLIQSVIKE
;
A
#
# COMPACT_ATOMS: atom_id res chain seq x y z
N ASP A 1 13.56 5.68 8.49
CA ASP A 1 14.62 4.84 9.08
C ASP A 1 14.06 3.84 10.07
N GLU A 2 13.39 4.26 11.14
CA GLU A 2 12.78 3.32 12.11
C GLU A 2 11.85 2.28 11.49
N ALA A 3 10.97 2.69 10.56
CA ALA A 3 10.04 1.79 9.89
C ALA A 3 10.72 0.82 8.89
N THR A 4 12.00 1.02 8.57
CA THR A 4 12.75 0.24 7.58
C THR A 4 14.08 -0.27 8.12
N ASP A 5 14.22 -0.39 9.45
CA ASP A 5 15.46 -0.84 10.07
C ASP A 5 15.74 -2.30 9.69
N PRO A 6 16.88 -2.61 9.02
CA PRO A 6 17.21 -3.98 8.62
C PRO A 6 17.66 -4.87 9.79
N SER A 7 17.95 -4.30 10.96
CA SER A 7 18.34 -5.06 12.16
C SER A 7 17.16 -5.68 12.90
N ILE A 8 15.95 -5.19 12.62
CA ILE A 8 14.69 -5.69 13.19
C ILE A 8 14.10 -6.69 12.20
N SER A 9 13.63 -7.84 12.68
CA SER A 9 12.99 -8.85 11.80
C SER A 9 11.50 -8.61 11.58
N GLU A 10 10.85 -7.91 12.50
CA GLU A 10 9.41 -7.64 12.50
C GLU A 10 9.11 -6.20 12.06
N GLU A 11 7.95 -6.03 11.44
CA GLU A 11 7.49 -4.74 10.96
C GLU A 11 7.07 -3.86 12.15
N ASN A 12 7.65 -2.67 12.25
CA ASN A 12 7.25 -1.69 13.25
C ASN A 12 5.98 -0.94 12.79
N TRP A 13 4.83 -1.56 13.04
CA TRP A 13 3.52 -1.03 12.63
C TRP A 13 3.23 0.37 13.16
N GLU A 14 3.69 0.70 14.38
CA GLU A 14 3.52 2.05 14.93
C GLU A 14 4.26 3.09 14.08
N CYS A 15 5.53 2.82 13.72
CA CYS A 15 6.30 3.72 12.88
C CYS A 15 5.77 3.78 11.44
N ILE A 16 5.23 2.68 10.91
CA ILE A 16 4.59 2.65 9.58
C ILE A 16 3.34 3.54 9.56
N GLN A 17 2.47 3.43 10.57
CA GLN A 17 1.27 4.26 10.67
C GLN A 17 1.63 5.74 10.84
N ARG A 18 2.57 6.06 11.73
CA ARG A 18 3.07 7.43 11.92
C ARG A 18 3.66 8.02 10.63
N PHE A 19 4.33 7.20 9.81
CA PHE A 19 4.81 7.63 8.50
C PHE A 19 3.64 8.02 7.59
N CYS A 20 2.59 7.21 7.50
CA CYS A 20 1.40 7.50 6.69
C CYS A 20 0.70 8.80 7.16
N ASP A 21 0.57 9.00 8.48
CA ASP A 21 0.01 10.23 9.05
C ASP A 21 0.80 11.46 8.62
N GLN A 22 2.13 11.37 8.63
CA GLN A 22 3.01 12.46 8.21
C GLN A 22 2.93 12.72 6.70
N VAL A 23 2.77 11.68 5.87
CA VAL A 23 2.51 11.83 4.43
C VAL A 23 1.23 12.63 4.20
N ASN A 24 0.18 12.36 4.97
CA ASN A 24 -1.12 12.99 4.81
C ASN A 24 -1.16 14.43 5.34
N ALA A 25 -0.39 14.72 6.41
CA ALA A 25 -0.34 16.03 7.04
C ALA A 25 0.35 17.12 6.19
N ASP A 26 1.23 16.74 5.26
CA ASP A 26 1.99 17.66 4.42
C ASP A 26 1.46 17.68 2.96
N VAL A 27 1.40 18.88 2.36
CA VAL A 27 1.06 19.08 0.94
C VAL A 27 2.08 18.37 0.03
N GLU A 28 3.36 18.45 0.37
CA GLU A 28 4.47 17.80 -0.34
C GLU A 28 4.81 16.41 0.21
N GLY A 29 4.03 15.94 1.18
CA GLY A 29 4.20 14.65 1.85
C GLY A 29 4.30 13.48 0.87
N PRO A 30 3.35 13.29 -0.06
CA PRO A 30 3.39 12.20 -1.04
C PRO A 30 4.66 12.15 -1.88
N LEU A 31 5.08 13.29 -2.44
CA LEU A 31 6.27 13.38 -3.29
C LEU A 31 7.54 13.07 -2.49
N SER A 32 7.65 13.62 -1.28
CA SER A 32 8.79 13.40 -0.39
C SER A 32 8.86 11.94 0.08
N ALA A 33 7.72 11.36 0.45
CA ALA A 33 7.61 9.98 0.89
C ALA A 33 8.02 9.00 -0.21
N LEU A 34 7.51 9.16 -1.43
CA LEU A 34 7.86 8.29 -2.56
C LEU A 34 9.34 8.38 -2.92
N ARG A 35 9.97 9.57 -2.78
CA ARG A 35 11.42 9.72 -2.97
C ARG A 35 12.22 8.94 -1.93
N LEU A 36 11.83 9.03 -0.66
CA LEU A 36 12.49 8.29 0.43
C LEU A 36 12.27 6.77 0.29
N LEU A 37 11.05 6.35 -0.02
CA LEU A 37 10.70 4.95 -0.25
C LEU A 37 11.46 4.37 -1.43
N ALA A 38 11.55 5.09 -2.56
CA ALA A 38 12.34 4.65 -3.71
C ALA A 38 13.80 4.34 -3.34
N HIS A 39 14.44 5.23 -2.57
CA HIS A 39 15.81 5.02 -2.10
C HIS A 39 15.92 3.78 -1.19
N LYS A 40 14.96 3.58 -0.28
CA LYS A 40 14.95 2.43 0.64
C LYS A 40 14.65 1.10 -0.05
N ILE A 41 13.75 1.08 -1.03
CA ILE A 41 13.44 -0.11 -1.84
C ILE A 41 14.64 -0.53 -2.70
N GLN A 42 15.49 0.42 -3.09
CA GLN A 42 16.75 0.16 -3.81
C GLN A 42 17.89 -0.32 -2.91
N SER A 43 17.65 -0.50 -1.61
CA SER A 43 18.69 -0.94 -0.67
C SER A 43 19.26 -2.30 -1.06
N PRO A 44 20.60 -2.49 -0.96
CA PRO A 44 21.20 -3.80 -1.10
C PRO A 44 20.87 -4.73 0.09
N GLN A 45 20.36 -4.18 1.20
CA GLN A 45 19.92 -4.96 2.35
C GLN A 45 18.49 -5.43 2.11
N GLU A 46 18.31 -6.75 1.96
CA GLU A 46 17.00 -7.35 1.69
C GLU A 46 15.93 -6.91 2.71
N GLY A 47 16.26 -6.93 4.01
CA GLY A 47 15.32 -6.54 5.07
C GLY A 47 14.82 -5.09 4.94
N GLU A 48 15.73 -4.15 4.69
CA GLU A 48 15.37 -2.72 4.50
C GLU A 48 14.47 -2.54 3.27
N ALA A 49 14.80 -3.19 2.15
CA ALA A 49 14.01 -3.10 0.93
C ALA A 49 12.61 -3.71 1.10
N LEU A 50 12.49 -4.85 1.79
CA LEU A 50 11.20 -5.50 2.06
C LEU A 50 10.34 -4.65 3.01
N HIS A 51 10.91 -4.12 4.09
CA HIS A 51 10.17 -3.22 4.98
C HIS A 51 9.71 -1.95 4.25
N ALA A 52 10.53 -1.39 3.37
CA ALA A 52 10.14 -0.24 2.57
C ALA A 52 8.98 -0.55 1.61
N LEU A 53 8.91 -1.78 1.08
CA LEU A 53 7.76 -2.23 0.30
C LEU A 53 6.49 -2.36 1.16
N THR A 54 6.58 -2.86 2.40
CA THR A 54 5.45 -2.88 3.33
C THR A 54 4.95 -1.46 3.65
N VAL A 55 5.87 -0.51 3.88
CA VAL A 55 5.51 0.90 4.13
C VAL A 55 4.81 1.50 2.91
N LEU A 56 5.33 1.24 1.71
CA LEU A 56 4.73 1.69 0.45
C LEU A 56 3.31 1.15 0.27
N GLU A 57 3.08 -0.15 0.46
CA GLU A 57 1.74 -0.74 0.39
C GLU A 57 0.79 -0.13 1.42
N THR A 58 1.29 0.13 2.64
CA THR A 58 0.49 0.78 3.67
C THR A 58 0.12 2.22 3.28
N CYS A 59 1.03 2.96 2.66
CA CYS A 59 0.73 4.30 2.14
C CYS A 59 -0.30 4.25 1.00
N VAL A 60 -0.21 3.27 0.10
CA VAL A 60 -1.21 3.07 -0.97
C VAL A 60 -2.60 2.82 -0.39
N ASN A 61 -2.68 2.08 0.72
CA ASN A 61 -3.94 1.80 1.40
C ASN A 61 -4.51 2.99 2.20
N ASN A 62 -3.67 3.90 2.70
CA ASN A 62 -4.09 4.89 3.71
C ASN A 62 -3.91 6.36 3.31
N CYS A 63 -3.20 6.67 2.22
CA CYS A 63 -2.86 8.06 1.84
C CYS A 63 -3.68 8.64 0.67
N GLY A 64 -4.56 7.83 0.07
CA GLY A 64 -5.53 8.27 -0.92
C GLY A 64 -4.96 8.87 -2.21
N ASP A 65 -5.83 9.57 -2.96
CA ASP A 65 -5.59 9.97 -4.35
C ASP A 65 -4.36 10.86 -4.55
N ARG A 66 -4.02 11.70 -3.57
CA ARG A 66 -2.81 12.54 -3.63
C ARG A 66 -1.54 11.69 -3.68
N PHE A 67 -1.52 10.59 -2.92
CA PHE A 67 -0.43 9.63 -2.96
C PHE A 67 -0.44 8.80 -4.25
N HIS A 68 -1.62 8.31 -4.65
CA HIS A 68 -1.78 7.52 -5.87
C HIS A 68 -1.33 8.29 -7.12
N SER A 69 -1.67 9.58 -7.20
CA SER A 69 -1.31 10.47 -8.31
C SER A 69 0.20 10.65 -8.47
N GLU A 70 0.96 10.71 -7.37
CA GLU A 70 2.42 10.79 -7.42
C GLU A 70 3.05 9.41 -7.72
N MET A 71 2.50 8.35 -7.12
CA MET A 71 2.95 6.96 -7.31
C MET A 71 2.82 6.53 -8.78
N ALA A 72 1.73 6.90 -9.46
CA ALA A 72 1.45 6.53 -10.85
C ALA A 72 2.34 7.26 -11.88
N LYS A 73 3.19 8.21 -11.46
CA LYS A 73 4.11 8.90 -12.38
C LYS A 73 5.31 8.03 -12.70
N PHE A 74 5.78 8.11 -13.96
CA PHE A 74 7.03 7.46 -14.38
C PHE A 74 8.24 7.84 -13.52
N ARG A 75 8.24 9.03 -12.90
CA ARG A 75 9.27 9.43 -11.95
C ARG A 75 9.47 8.39 -10.85
N PHE A 76 8.39 7.88 -10.26
CA PHE A 76 8.46 6.86 -9.22
C PHE A 76 8.51 5.44 -9.81
N LEU A 77 7.68 5.14 -10.82
CA LEU A 77 7.67 3.82 -11.46
C LEU A 77 9.06 3.42 -12.00
N ASN A 78 9.82 4.36 -12.55
CA ASN A 78 11.19 4.11 -13.03
C ASN A 78 12.14 3.69 -11.90
N GLU A 79 11.93 4.19 -10.68
CA GLU A 79 12.75 3.78 -9.53
C GLU A 79 12.51 2.31 -9.15
N LEU A 80 11.27 1.82 -9.29
CA LEU A 80 10.95 0.39 -9.11
C LEU A 80 11.47 -0.46 -10.28
N ILE A 81 11.35 0.03 -11.52
CA ILE A 81 11.90 -0.66 -12.71
C ILE A 81 13.41 -0.87 -12.58
N LYS A 82 14.16 0.09 -12.01
CA LYS A 82 15.61 -0.07 -11.77
C LYS A 82 15.94 -1.25 -10.85
N VAL A 83 15.06 -1.56 -9.89
CA VAL A 83 15.22 -2.72 -8.97
C VAL A 83 15.06 -4.05 -9.71
N LEU A 84 14.21 -4.08 -10.75
CA LEU A 84 13.98 -5.28 -11.55
C LEU A 84 14.99 -5.45 -12.71
N SER A 85 15.48 -4.34 -13.26
CA SER A 85 16.30 -4.33 -14.45
C SER A 85 17.75 -4.72 -14.16
N PRO A 86 18.31 -5.74 -14.86
CA PRO A 86 19.73 -6.09 -14.74
C PRO A 86 20.69 -4.97 -15.16
N LYS A 87 20.20 -3.95 -15.90
CA LYS A 87 21.02 -2.79 -16.29
C LYS A 87 21.27 -1.81 -15.13
N TYR A 88 20.56 -1.97 -14.02
CA TYR A 88 20.63 -1.09 -12.86
C TYR A 88 20.86 -1.93 -11.59
N TYR A 89 19.86 -2.04 -10.71
CA TYR A 89 20.01 -2.72 -9.42
C TYR A 89 19.62 -4.20 -9.46
N GLY A 90 18.98 -4.69 -10.53
CA GLY A 90 18.44 -6.06 -10.57
C GLY A 90 19.45 -7.20 -10.47
N ILE A 91 20.74 -6.93 -10.64
CA ILE A 91 21.82 -7.91 -10.37
C ILE A 91 22.09 -8.02 -8.86
N TRP A 92 21.93 -6.93 -8.12
CA TRP A 92 22.22 -6.82 -6.69
C TRP A 92 20.98 -7.08 -5.83
N SER A 93 19.79 -6.80 -6.36
CA SER A 93 18.52 -7.05 -5.70
C SER A 93 18.23 -8.55 -5.63
N SER A 94 17.90 -9.03 -4.44
CA SER A 94 17.55 -10.44 -4.23
C SER A 94 16.30 -10.83 -5.02
N GLU A 95 16.16 -12.13 -5.33
CA GLU A 95 14.99 -12.62 -6.05
C GLU A 95 13.69 -12.36 -5.28
N LYS A 96 13.75 -12.39 -3.95
CA LYS A 96 12.62 -12.10 -3.07
C LYS A 96 12.16 -10.64 -3.20
N VAL A 97 13.10 -9.68 -3.21
CA VAL A 97 12.78 -8.26 -3.42
C VAL A 97 12.20 -8.04 -4.82
N LYS A 98 12.80 -8.64 -5.86
CA LYS A 98 12.31 -8.51 -7.24
C LYS A 98 10.91 -9.10 -7.42
N SER A 99 10.65 -10.26 -6.82
CA SER A 99 9.31 -10.87 -6.79
C SER A 99 8.30 -9.92 -6.15
N ARG A 100 8.65 -9.35 -4.98
CA ARG A 100 7.76 -8.45 -4.25
C ARG A 100 7.47 -7.15 -5.01
N VAL A 101 8.49 -6.53 -5.62
CA VAL A 101 8.30 -5.35 -6.49
C VAL A 101 7.39 -5.70 -7.68
N THR A 102 7.57 -6.87 -8.28
CA THR A 102 6.73 -7.34 -9.39
C THR A 102 5.27 -7.51 -8.97
N GLU A 103 5.03 -8.13 -7.81
CA GLU A 103 3.69 -8.26 -7.22
C GLU A 103 3.03 -6.91 -6.97
N VAL A 104 3.77 -5.96 -6.40
CA VAL A 104 3.28 -4.61 -6.09
C VAL A 104 2.89 -3.86 -7.36
N ILE A 105 3.75 -3.85 -8.39
CA ILE A 105 3.40 -3.18 -9.66
C ILE A 105 2.21 -3.89 -10.32
N PHE A 106 2.17 -5.22 -10.29
CA PHE A 106 1.06 -5.98 -10.85
C PHE A 106 -0.26 -5.70 -10.14
N SER A 107 -0.30 -5.67 -8.80
CA SER A 107 -1.53 -5.36 -8.07
C SER A 107 -2.05 -3.97 -8.44
N TRP A 108 -1.16 -2.99 -8.65
CA TRP A 108 -1.58 -1.66 -9.10
C TRP A 108 -2.19 -1.65 -10.51
N THR A 109 -1.80 -2.56 -11.41
CA THR A 109 -2.48 -2.68 -12.71
C THR A 109 -3.94 -3.13 -12.58
N VAL A 110 -4.26 -3.86 -11.50
CA VAL A 110 -5.62 -4.32 -11.18
C VAL A 110 -6.38 -3.27 -10.39
N TRP A 111 -5.74 -2.64 -9.41
CA TRP A 111 -6.36 -1.66 -8.51
C TRP A 111 -6.61 -0.31 -9.17
N PHE A 112 -5.73 0.08 -10.09
CA PHE A 112 -5.76 1.38 -10.77
C PHE A 112 -5.79 1.19 -12.29
N PRO A 113 -6.83 0.55 -12.86
CA PRO A 113 -6.90 0.29 -14.29
C PRO A 113 -6.93 1.57 -15.15
N GLN A 114 -7.31 2.71 -14.55
CA GLN A 114 -7.27 4.02 -15.18
C GLN A 114 -5.85 4.61 -15.32
N GLU A 115 -4.89 4.13 -14.53
CA GLU A 115 -3.53 4.65 -14.51
C GLU A 115 -2.68 3.98 -15.61
N VAL A 116 -2.85 4.48 -16.85
CA VAL A 116 -2.21 3.93 -18.06
C VAL A 116 -0.69 3.78 -17.92
N LYS A 117 -0.03 4.69 -17.20
CA LYS A 117 1.43 4.65 -16.98
C LYS A 117 1.87 3.42 -16.19
N ILE A 118 1.05 2.94 -15.25
CA ILE A 118 1.33 1.72 -14.48
C ILE A 118 1.22 0.51 -15.42
N GLN A 119 0.18 0.47 -16.26
CA GLN A 119 0.04 -0.59 -17.26
C GLN A 119 1.20 -0.61 -18.25
N ASP A 120 1.58 0.56 -18.81
CA ASP A 120 2.68 0.68 -19.75
C ASP A 120 4.02 0.21 -19.14
N ALA A 121 4.29 0.62 -17.89
CA ALA A 121 5.48 0.19 -17.17
C ALA A 121 5.52 -1.34 -17.00
N TYR A 122 4.40 -1.95 -16.60
CA TYR A 122 4.31 -3.40 -16.41
C TYR A 122 4.42 -4.17 -17.73
N GLN A 123 3.72 -3.73 -18.79
CA GLN A 123 3.81 -4.36 -20.11
C GLN A 123 5.21 -4.24 -20.71
N MET A 124 5.89 -3.11 -20.49
CA MET A 124 7.29 -2.95 -20.88
C MET A 124 8.19 -3.99 -20.19
N LEU A 125 8.03 -4.22 -18.89
CA LEU A 125 8.79 -5.24 -18.15
C LEU A 125 8.55 -6.65 -18.72
N LYS A 126 7.31 -6.97 -19.08
CA LYS A 126 6.97 -8.25 -19.75
C LYS A 126 7.62 -8.37 -21.13
N LYS A 127 7.50 -7.32 -21.95
CA LYS A 127 8.08 -7.30 -23.31
C LYS A 127 9.60 -7.46 -23.31
N GLN A 128 10.28 -6.95 -22.29
CA GLN A 128 11.73 -7.11 -22.12
C GLN A 128 12.14 -8.46 -21.50
N GLY A 129 11.18 -9.31 -21.15
CA GLY A 129 11.43 -10.60 -20.49
C GLY A 129 11.92 -10.48 -19.05
N ILE A 130 11.80 -9.29 -18.43
CA ILE A 130 12.13 -9.07 -17.02
C ILE A 130 11.06 -9.74 -16.14
N VAL A 131 9.79 -9.58 -16.52
CA VAL A 131 8.67 -10.31 -15.92
C VAL A 131 8.23 -11.38 -16.92
N LYS A 132 8.36 -12.65 -16.54
CA LYS A 132 8.04 -13.77 -17.43
C LYS A 132 6.57 -14.16 -17.36
N GLU A 133 6.03 -14.20 -16.14
CA GLU A 133 4.67 -14.61 -15.84
C GLU A 133 4.07 -13.64 -14.82
N ASP A 134 2.74 -13.47 -14.88
CA ASP A 134 2.03 -12.62 -13.94
C ASP A 134 1.98 -13.33 -12.57
N PRO A 135 2.25 -12.61 -11.47
CA PRO A 135 2.25 -13.22 -10.15
C PRO A 135 0.82 -13.62 -9.73
N LYS A 136 0.71 -14.73 -9.01
CA LYS A 136 -0.55 -15.16 -8.40
C LYS A 136 -0.80 -14.31 -7.15
N LEU A 137 -1.65 -13.30 -7.28
CA LEU A 137 -2.07 -12.50 -6.13
C LEU A 137 -3.08 -13.29 -5.28
N PRO A 138 -2.91 -13.33 -3.93
CA PRO A 138 -3.97 -13.72 -3.02
C PRO A 138 -5.22 -12.86 -3.25
N GLU A 139 -6.42 -13.40 -3.04
CA GLU A 139 -7.68 -12.69 -3.28
C GLU A 139 -7.75 -11.33 -2.56
N ASP A 140 -7.26 -11.25 -1.32
CA ASP A 140 -7.19 -10.01 -0.54
C ASP A 140 -6.30 -8.93 -1.20
N LYS A 141 -5.29 -9.33 -1.98
CA LYS A 141 -4.40 -8.42 -2.73
C LYS A 141 -4.94 -8.08 -4.12
N ILE A 142 -6.09 -8.63 -4.53
CA ILE A 142 -6.78 -8.30 -5.78
C ILE A 142 -7.74 -7.12 -5.57
N LEU A 143 -8.22 -6.93 -4.34
CA LEU A 143 -9.13 -5.84 -4.01
C LEU A 143 -8.38 -4.50 -4.01
N PRO A 144 -8.94 -3.45 -4.64
CA PRO A 144 -8.34 -2.12 -4.58
C PRO A 144 -8.22 -1.66 -3.13
N PRO A 145 -7.25 -0.76 -2.83
CA PRO A 145 -7.09 -0.21 -1.50
C PRO A 145 -8.44 0.37 -1.05
N PRO A 146 -8.84 0.16 0.22
CA PRO A 146 -10.08 0.71 0.72
C PRO A 146 -10.08 2.22 0.49
N SER A 147 -11.21 2.76 0.01
CA SER A 147 -11.34 4.21 -0.15
C SER A 147 -10.98 4.89 1.17
N PRO A 148 -10.19 5.97 1.17
CA PRO A 148 -9.83 6.68 2.38
C PRO A 148 -11.10 6.97 3.17
N ARG A 149 -11.22 6.40 4.38
CA ARG A 149 -12.33 6.76 5.26
C ARG A 149 -12.24 8.25 5.51
N PRO A 150 -13.32 9.03 5.35
CA PRO A 150 -13.30 10.42 5.76
C PRO A 150 -12.83 10.48 7.22
N GLN A 151 -11.81 11.30 7.53
CA GLN A 151 -11.33 11.49 8.90
C GLN A 151 -12.42 12.02 9.86
N ASN A 152 -13.59 12.37 9.32
CA ASN A 152 -14.81 12.74 10.04
C ASN A 152 -15.93 11.70 9.86
N SER A 153 -15.60 10.41 9.84
CA SER A 153 -16.63 9.37 9.98
C SER A 153 -17.31 9.56 11.34
N ILE A 154 -18.64 9.65 11.36
CA ILE A 154 -19.44 9.84 12.58
C ILE A 154 -19.09 8.80 13.66
N PHE A 155 -18.58 7.62 13.26
CA PHE A 155 -18.08 6.61 14.18
C PHE A 155 -16.77 6.98 14.89
N ASP A 156 -15.85 7.68 14.23
CA ASP A 156 -14.58 8.10 14.84
C ASP A 156 -14.78 9.27 15.80
N THR A 157 -15.84 10.08 15.61
CA THR A 157 -16.21 11.18 16.51
C THR A 157 -17.01 10.72 17.73
N ASP A 158 -17.66 9.55 17.63
CA ASP A 158 -18.52 8.97 18.67
C ASP A 158 -17.91 7.65 19.17
N GLU A 159 -16.96 7.79 20.09
CA GLU A 159 -16.16 6.69 20.66
C GLU A 159 -17.04 5.55 21.22
N GLU A 160 -18.22 5.89 21.75
CA GLU A 160 -19.19 4.94 22.28
C GLU A 160 -19.84 4.11 21.16
N LYS A 161 -20.23 4.74 20.04
CA LYS A 161 -20.75 4.01 18.88
C LYS A 161 -19.68 3.10 18.26
N SER A 162 -18.42 3.52 18.22
CA SER A 162 -17.31 2.70 17.74
C SER A 162 -17.09 1.45 18.60
N LYS A 163 -17.07 1.60 19.93
CA LYS A 163 -16.95 0.47 20.86
C LYS A 163 -18.14 -0.49 20.74
N LEU A 164 -19.35 0.05 20.60
CA LEU A 164 -20.56 -0.75 20.42
C LEU A 164 -20.52 -1.54 19.12
N LEU A 165 -20.16 -0.90 18.00
CA LEU A 165 -20.03 -1.57 16.71
C LEU A 165 -19.00 -2.71 16.76
N ALA A 166 -17.83 -2.46 17.34
CA ALA A 166 -16.79 -3.47 17.49
C ALA A 166 -17.25 -4.68 18.34
N LYS A 167 -18.01 -4.42 19.41
CA LYS A 167 -18.60 -5.47 20.25
C LYS A 167 -19.62 -6.31 19.49
N LEU A 168 -20.49 -5.67 18.71
CA LEU A 168 -21.54 -6.34 17.95
C LEU A 168 -20.95 -7.19 16.82
N LEU A 169 -19.93 -6.70 16.11
CA LEU A 169 -19.25 -7.43 15.04
C LEU A 169 -18.46 -8.65 15.54
N LYS A 170 -18.02 -8.64 16.81
CA LYS A 170 -17.30 -9.75 17.44
C LYS A 170 -18.22 -10.84 18.01
N SER A 171 -19.54 -10.61 18.01
CA SER A 171 -20.53 -11.56 18.53
C SER A 171 -20.88 -12.62 17.49
N SER A 172 -21.06 -13.87 17.96
CA SER A 172 -21.52 -14.99 17.13
C SER A 172 -23.06 -15.03 17.00
N HIS A 173 -23.77 -14.12 17.67
CA HIS A 173 -25.23 -14.08 17.64
C HIS A 173 -25.73 -13.34 16.40
N PRO A 174 -26.68 -13.93 15.64
CA PRO A 174 -27.21 -13.31 14.42
C PRO A 174 -27.93 -11.98 14.69
N GLU A 175 -28.48 -11.80 15.89
CA GLU A 175 -29.15 -10.56 16.31
C GLU A 175 -28.15 -9.41 16.48
N ASP A 176 -26.98 -9.68 17.05
CA ASP A 176 -25.92 -8.68 17.23
C ASP A 176 -25.31 -8.29 15.88
N LEU A 177 -25.13 -9.24 14.97
CA LEU A 177 -24.69 -8.98 13.60
C LEU A 177 -25.72 -8.14 12.83
N GLN A 178 -27.02 -8.40 13.03
CA GLN A 178 -28.07 -7.54 12.48
C GLN A 178 -28.04 -6.14 13.08
N ALA A 179 -27.80 -6.01 14.39
CA ALA A 179 -27.68 -4.71 15.05
C ALA A 179 -26.47 -3.92 14.52
N ALA A 180 -25.32 -4.58 14.30
CA ALA A 180 -24.15 -3.98 13.67
C ALA A 180 -24.48 -3.46 12.25
N ASN A 181 -25.16 -4.28 11.43
CA ASN A 181 -25.56 -3.88 10.08
C ASN A 181 -26.53 -2.69 10.07
N ARG A 182 -27.47 -2.63 11.02
CA ARG A 182 -28.38 -1.47 11.16
C ARG A 182 -27.62 -0.21 11.58
N LEU A 183 -26.68 -0.34 12.51
CA LEU A 183 -25.85 0.76 12.97
C LEU A 183 -24.99 1.31 11.82
N ILE A 184 -24.39 0.44 11.00
CA ILE A 184 -23.64 0.86 9.80
C ILE A 184 -24.55 1.60 8.82
N GLN A 185 -25.77 1.08 8.57
CA GLN A 185 -26.70 1.71 7.64
C GLN A 185 -27.25 3.05 8.10
N SER A 186 -27.44 3.27 9.42
CA SER A 186 -27.92 4.57 9.91
C SER A 186 -26.90 5.68 9.66
N VAL A 187 -25.61 5.35 9.67
CA VAL A 187 -24.52 6.33 9.49
C VAL A 187 -24.21 6.62 8.00
N ILE A 188 -24.64 5.75 7.09
CA ILE A 188 -24.54 5.98 5.63
C ILE A 188 -25.67 6.90 5.11
N LYS A 189 -26.77 7.04 5.87
CA LYS A 189 -27.97 7.78 5.47
C LYS A 189 -28.06 9.22 5.99
N GLU A 190 -27.17 9.63 6.89
CA GLU A 190 -26.99 11.03 7.32
C GLU A 190 -25.89 11.70 6.48
#